data_AF-A0A3S0CFA8-F1
#
_entry.id   AF-A0A3S0CFA8-F1
#
_cell.length_a   1.000
_cell.length_b   1.000
_cell.length_c   1.000
_cell.angle_alpha   90.00
_cell.angle_beta   90.00
_cell.angle_gamma   90.00
#
_symmetry.space_group_name_H-M   'P 1'
#
loop_
_entity.id
_entity.type
_entity.pdbx_description
1 polymer ?
#
loop_
_entity_poly.entity_id
_entity_poly.type
_entity_poly.pdbx_seq_one_letter_code
_entity_poly.pdbx_strand_id
1 'polypeptide(L)'
;MRYGDYATYWRNMELPRRQLVRDLMPYSPEDPNFLLDLIPNDSWAALQIMVADLLNADAYVPNDLLDKIEEHVAGDPEMEEDCRDLRKIHDEREREKLAS
;
A
#
# COMPACT_ATOMS: atom_id res chain seq x y z
N MET A 1 -22.34 -3.39 -11.20
CA MET A 1 -22.55 -3.13 -9.76
C MET A 1 -23.43 -1.90 -9.61
N ARG A 2 -24.34 -1.85 -8.62
CA ARG A 2 -25.14 -0.65 -8.35
C ARG A 2 -24.31 0.32 -7.49
N TYR A 3 -24.58 1.62 -7.60
CA TYR A 3 -23.84 2.67 -6.88
C TYR A 3 -23.81 2.49 -5.35
N GLY A 4 -24.87 1.90 -4.77
CA GLY A 4 -24.94 1.56 -3.34
C GLY A 4 -24.01 0.42 -2.90
N ASP A 5 -23.65 -0.48 -3.82
CA ASP A 5 -22.72 -1.57 -3.55
C ASP A 5 -21.29 -1.04 -3.44
N TYR A 6 -20.97 -0.01 -4.23
CA TYR A 6 -19.65 0.62 -4.25
C TYR A 6 -19.35 1.40 -2.96
N ALA A 7 -20.30 2.21 -2.48
CA ALA A 7 -20.14 2.94 -1.22
C ALA A 7 -20.03 2.00 0.00
N THR A 8 -20.77 0.88 -0.02
CA THR A 8 -20.72 -0.13 1.04
C THR A 8 -19.41 -0.91 1.00
N TYR A 9 -18.95 -1.27 -0.20
CA TYR A 9 -17.64 -1.87 -0.42
C TYR A 9 -16.52 -1.02 0.19
N TRP A 10 -16.45 0.27 -0.15
CA TRP A 10 -15.38 1.15 0.34
C TRP A 10 -15.42 1.39 1.85
N ARG A 11 -16.60 1.44 2.49
CA ARG A 11 -16.69 1.46 3.96
C ARG A 11 -16.13 0.19 4.57
N ASN A 12 -16.42 -0.97 3.98
CA ASN A 12 -15.92 -2.24 4.48
C ASN A 12 -14.40 -2.38 4.28
N MET A 13 -13.81 -1.61 3.36
CA MET A 13 -12.36 -1.56 3.13
C MET A 13 -11.61 -0.69 4.14
N GLU A 14 -12.30 0.08 4.99
CA GLU A 14 -11.63 1.01 5.90
C GLU A 14 -10.77 0.29 6.95
N LEU A 15 -11.32 -0.71 7.66
CA LEU A 15 -10.57 -1.48 8.65
C LEU A 15 -9.42 -2.30 8.02
N PRO A 16 -9.64 -3.05 6.92
CA PRO A 16 -8.55 -3.69 6.18
C PRO A 16 -7.43 -2.73 5.80
N ARG A 17 -7.78 -1.54 5.29
CA ARG A 17 -6.79 -0.54 4.91
C ARG A 17 -5.99 0.00 6.08
N ARG A 18 -6.65 0.29 7.21
CA ARG A 18 -5.95 0.71 8.44
C ARG A 18 -4.97 -0.34 8.92
N GLN A 19 -5.29 -1.63 8.76
CA GLN A 19 -4.37 -2.71 9.10
C GLN A 19 -3.22 -2.78 8.10
N LEU A 20 -3.51 -2.69 6.80
CA LEU A 20 -2.50 -2.68 5.75
C LEU A 20 -1.45 -1.58 5.96
N VAL A 21 -1.88 -0.35 6.25
CA VAL A 21 -0.93 0.75 6.53
C VAL A 21 -0.01 0.40 7.70
N ARG A 22 -0.54 -0.19 8.79
CA ARG A 22 0.28 -0.60 9.94
C ARG A 22 1.24 -1.74 9.60
N ASP A 23 0.81 -2.68 8.77
CA ASP A 23 1.64 -3.79 8.32
C ASP A 23 2.79 -3.32 7.41
N LEU A 24 2.60 -2.19 6.71
CA LEU A 24 3.62 -1.57 5.86
C LEU A 24 4.63 -0.71 6.62
N MET A 25 4.28 -0.16 7.80
CA MET A 25 5.17 0.70 8.60
C MET A 25 6.59 0.13 8.84
N PRO A 26 6.78 -1.17 9.15
CA PRO A 26 8.12 -1.74 9.35
C PRO A 26 9.02 -1.72 8.12
N TYR A 27 8.44 -1.55 6.93
CA TYR A 27 9.17 -1.49 5.65
C TYR A 27 9.48 -0.07 5.21
N SER A 28 8.88 0.93 5.87
CA SER A 28 9.21 2.33 5.61
C SER A 28 10.62 2.64 6.12
N PRO A 29 11.50 3.22 5.28
CA PRO A 29 12.81 3.67 5.71
C PRO A 29 12.75 5.02 6.45
N GLU A 30 11.66 5.77 6.32
CA GLU A 30 11.38 6.97 7.10
C GLU A 30 10.50 6.64 8.30
N ASP A 31 10.48 7.51 9.33
CA ASP A 31 9.62 7.32 10.50
C ASP A 31 8.14 7.50 10.11
N PRO A 32 7.34 6.41 10.02
CA PRO A 32 5.96 6.50 9.55
C PRO A 32 4.99 6.85 10.68
N ASN A 33 5.48 7.16 11.89
CA ASN A 33 4.63 7.40 13.06
C ASN A 33 3.67 8.59 12.89
N PHE A 34 3.97 9.53 12.01
CA PHE A 34 3.04 10.63 11.68
C PHE A 34 1.71 10.12 11.09
N LEU A 35 1.71 8.92 10.51
CA LEU A 35 0.50 8.27 9.98
C LEU A 35 -0.40 7.71 11.09
N LEU A 36 0.08 7.52 12.32
CA LEU A 36 -0.73 6.96 13.42
C LEU A 36 -1.96 7.82 13.71
N ASP A 37 -1.83 9.13 13.57
CA ASP A 37 -2.94 10.07 13.73
C ASP A 37 -3.83 10.16 12.47
N LEU A 38 -3.27 9.83 11.29
CA LEU A 38 -4.00 9.86 10.03
C LEU A 38 -4.84 8.60 9.79
N ILE A 39 -4.30 7.42 10.11
CA ILE A 39 -4.97 6.11 9.94
C ILE A 39 -6.42 6.08 10.44
N PRO A 40 -6.76 6.56 11.66
CA PRO A 40 -8.14 6.52 12.15
C PRO A 40 -9.07 7.56 11.50
N ASN A 41 -8.53 8.58 10.84
CA ASN A 41 -9.28 9.69 10.26
C ASN A 41 -9.46 9.53 8.74
N ASP A 42 -8.41 9.10 8.04
CA ASP A 42 -8.41 8.87 6.61
C ASP A 42 -7.43 7.76 6.25
N SER A 43 -7.93 6.52 6.29
CA SER A 43 -7.13 5.35 5.94
C SER A 43 -6.68 5.33 4.47
N TRP A 44 -7.41 6.02 3.57
CA TRP A 44 -7.05 6.09 2.16
C TRP A 44 -5.85 7.00 1.97
N ALA A 45 -5.93 8.23 2.48
CA ALA A 45 -4.81 9.16 2.45
C ALA A 45 -3.56 8.55 3.13
N ALA A 46 -3.74 7.85 4.25
CA ALA A 46 -2.64 7.16 4.92
C ALA A 46 -1.99 6.07 4.05
N LEU A 47 -2.78 5.32 3.27
CA LEU A 47 -2.24 4.33 2.33
C LEU A 47 -1.50 5.01 1.17
N GLN A 48 -2.07 6.09 0.61
CA GLN A 48 -1.43 6.83 -0.49
C GLN A 48 -0.05 7.35 -0.07
N ILE A 49 0.04 7.99 1.10
CA ILE A 49 1.31 8.49 1.63
C ILE A 49 2.29 7.35 1.88
N MET A 50 1.84 6.25 2.50
CA MET A 50 2.70 5.10 2.76
C MET A 50 3.27 4.50 1.46
N VAL A 51 2.44 4.31 0.43
CA VAL A 51 2.88 3.78 -0.87
C VAL A 51 3.90 4.72 -1.52
N ALA A 52 3.63 6.02 -1.51
CA ALA A 52 4.55 7.02 -2.05
C ALA A 52 5.89 7.04 -1.32
N ASP A 53 5.88 6.98 0.02
CA ASP A 53 7.11 6.94 0.84
C ASP A 53 7.95 5.69 0.54
N LEU A 54 7.29 4.52 0.47
CA LEU A 54 7.95 3.26 0.13
C LEU A 54 8.57 3.31 -1.28
N LEU A 55 7.84 3.88 -2.26
CA LEU A 55 8.30 3.97 -3.63
C LEU A 55 9.48 4.93 -3.77
N ASN A 56 9.38 6.13 -3.18
CA ASN A 56 10.44 7.14 -3.21
C ASN A 56 11.76 6.65 -2.61
N ALA A 57 11.69 5.68 -1.71
CA ALA A 57 12.85 5.13 -1.05
C ALA A 57 13.32 3.78 -1.62
N ASP A 58 12.76 3.35 -2.75
CA ASP A 58 13.00 2.03 -3.36
C ASP A 58 12.89 0.88 -2.34
N ALA A 59 11.92 0.98 -1.43
CA ALA A 59 11.80 0.09 -0.28
C ALA A 59 11.38 -1.33 -0.73
N TYR A 60 11.91 -2.33 -0.04
CA TYR A 60 11.45 -3.71 -0.24
C TYR A 60 10.12 -3.93 0.49
N VAL A 61 9.08 -4.31 -0.25
CA VAL A 61 7.77 -4.67 0.29
C VAL A 61 7.48 -6.14 -0.02
N PRO A 62 7.16 -6.99 0.96
CA PRO A 62 6.83 -8.40 0.71
C PRO A 62 5.64 -8.59 -0.23
N ASN A 63 5.67 -9.69 -1.01
CA ASN A 63 4.60 -10.06 -1.95
C ASN A 63 3.20 -10.08 -1.33
N ASP A 64 3.03 -10.62 -0.11
CA ASP A 64 1.72 -10.71 0.54
C ASP A 64 1.13 -9.34 0.91
N LEU A 65 1.97 -8.32 1.08
CA LEU A 65 1.53 -6.94 1.28
C LEU A 65 1.30 -6.22 -0.04
N LEU A 66 2.10 -6.48 -1.07
CA LEU A 66 1.86 -5.96 -2.43
C LEU A 66 0.50 -6.42 -2.97
N ASP A 67 0.17 -7.71 -2.83
CA ASP A 67 -1.13 -8.25 -3.26
C ASP A 67 -2.29 -7.54 -2.55
N LYS A 68 -2.14 -7.22 -1.26
CA LYS A 68 -3.14 -6.45 -0.51
C LYS A 68 -3.22 -5.00 -0.97
N ILE A 69 -2.10 -4.35 -1.31
CA ILE A 69 -2.14 -2.99 -1.87
C ILE A 69 -2.95 -3.01 -3.18
N GLU A 70 -2.66 -3.95 -4.08
CA GLU A 70 -3.38 -4.10 -5.36
C GLU A 70 -4.90 -4.22 -5.18
N GLU A 71 -5.36 -5.03 -4.22
CA GLU A 71 -6.78 -5.15 -3.89
C GLU A 71 -7.42 -3.83 -3.45
N HIS A 72 -6.66 -2.99 -2.74
CA HIS A 72 -7.16 -1.72 -2.19
C HIS A 72 -7.10 -0.58 -3.19
N VAL A 73 -6.18 -0.60 -4.15
CA VAL A 73 -5.99 0.46 -5.15
C VAL A 73 -6.72 0.20 -6.46
N ALA A 74 -7.29 -1.00 -6.64
CA ALA A 74 -8.03 -1.36 -7.84
C ALA A 74 -9.12 -0.33 -8.21
N GLY A 75 -8.99 0.24 -9.41
CA GLY A 75 -9.87 1.29 -9.92
C GLY A 75 -9.34 2.73 -9.72
N ASP A 76 -8.19 2.90 -9.08
CA ASP A 76 -7.41 4.15 -9.04
C ASP A 76 -6.17 4.01 -9.95
N PRO A 77 -6.17 4.58 -11.16
CA PRO A 77 -5.09 4.38 -12.13
C PRO A 77 -3.71 4.86 -11.67
N GLU A 78 -3.66 5.92 -10.86
CA GLU A 78 -2.41 6.50 -10.35
C GLU A 78 -1.81 5.56 -9.31
N MET A 79 -2.62 5.13 -8.35
CA MET A 79 -2.19 4.19 -7.32
C MET A 79 -1.87 2.79 -7.87
N GLU A 80 -2.57 2.35 -8.92
CA GLU A 80 -2.23 1.12 -9.65
C GLU A 80 -0.85 1.21 -10.33
N GLU A 81 -0.46 2.39 -10.81
CA GLU A 81 0.87 2.61 -11.37
C GLU A 81 1.95 2.53 -10.29
N ASP A 82 1.78 3.25 -9.18
CA ASP A 82 2.70 3.23 -8.05
C ASP A 82 2.88 1.81 -7.48
N CYS A 83 1.79 1.04 -7.36
CA CYS A 83 1.85 -0.33 -6.89
C CYS A 83 2.62 -1.26 -7.85
N ARG A 84 2.50 -1.05 -9.17
CA ARG A 84 3.29 -1.81 -10.16
C ARG A 84 4.78 -1.49 -10.04
N ASP A 85 5.13 -0.25 -9.78
CA ASP A 85 6.52 0.16 -9.65
C ASP A 85 7.14 -0.39 -8.35
N LEU A 86 6.41 -0.40 -7.23
CA LEU A 86 6.82 -1.12 -6.02
C LEU A 86 7.04 -2.61 -6.26
N ARG A 87 6.18 -3.26 -7.07
CA ARG A 87 6.36 -4.68 -7.42
C ARG A 87 7.63 -4.91 -8.23
N LYS A 88 7.97 -4.02 -9.17
CA LYS A 88 9.23 -4.12 -9.92
C LYS A 88 10.44 -4.08 -8.98
N ILE A 89 10.43 -3.16 -8.01
CA ILE A 89 11.50 -3.06 -7.00
C ILE A 89 11.62 -4.36 -6.22
N HIS A 90 10.51 -4.92 -5.73
CA HIS A 90 10.49 -6.23 -5.07
C HIS A 90 11.13 -7.32 -5.94
N ASP A 91 10.69 -7.44 -7.20
CA ASP A 91 11.16 -8.49 -8.11
C ASP A 91 12.64 -8.32 -8.51
N GLU A 92 13.15 -7.10 -8.57
CA GLU A 92 14.57 -6.80 -8.73
C GLU A 92 15.37 -7.27 -7.52
N ARG A 93 14.94 -6.92 -6.30
CA ARG A 93 15.63 -7.32 -5.07
C ARG A 93 15.62 -8.84 -4.86
N GLU A 94 14.52 -9.52 -5.18
CA GLU A 94 14.45 -10.99 -5.10
C GLU A 94 15.38 -11.66 -6.14
N ARG A 95 15.50 -11.11 -7.35
CA ARG A 95 16.45 -11.61 -8.35
C ARG A 95 17.90 -11.46 -7.89
N GLU A 96 18.25 -10.32 -7.29
CA GLU A 96 19.60 -10.08 -6.76
C GLU A 96 19.96 -11.04 -5.61
N LYS A 97 18.99 -11.33 -4.72
CA LYS A 97 19.17 -12.30 -3.64
C LYS A 97 19.45 -13.71 -4.17
N LEU A 98 18.77 -14.13 -5.25
CA LEU A 98 18.95 -15.45 -5.85
C LEU A 98 20.24 -15.58 -6.66
N ALA A 99 20.82 -14.46 -7.09
CA ALA A 99 22.07 -14.40 -7.84
C ALA A 99 23.33 -14.31 -6.95
N SER A 100 23.15 -14.11 -5.62
CA SER A 100 24.22 -13.99 -4.61
C SER A 100 24.44 -15.29 -3.86
#